data_AF-A0A1F2Y1E4-F1
#
_entry.id   AF-A0A1F2Y1E4-F1
#
_cell.length_a   1.000
_cell.length_b   1.000
_cell.length_c   1.000
_cell.angle_alpha   90.00
_cell.angle_beta   90.00
_cell.angle_gamma   90.00
#
_symmetry.space_group_name_H-M   'P 1'
#
loop_
_entity.id
_entity.type
_entity.pdbx_description
1 polymer ?
#
loop_
_entity_poly.entity_id
_entity_poly.type
_entity_poly.pdbx_seq_one_letter_code
_entity_poly.pdbx_strand_id
1 'polypeptide(L)'
;MLDLNGTLTSHGVLIDGVTERLARLGAQLEVHVLSADTFGTLATVAAELGAPVHPVATGEEKAREVVALGGDRCAAIGNGANDAAMLEAAVLGIAVMGPEGAATSALGSADV
;
A
#
# COMPACT_ATOMS: atom_id res chain seq x y z
N MET A 1 1.90 5.53 -2.68
CA MET A 1 1.30 5.02 -1.43
C MET A 1 1.05 3.53 -1.58
N LEU A 2 1.52 2.71 -0.66
CA LEU A 2 1.39 1.24 -0.74
C LEU A 2 0.79 0.72 0.55
N ASP A 3 -0.26 -0.09 0.46
CA ASP A 3 -0.65 -0.96 1.57
C ASP A 3 0.40 -2.07 1.79
N LEU A 4 0.45 -2.62 3.01
CA LEU A 4 1.38 -3.69 3.36
C LEU A 4 0.75 -5.10 3.28
N ASN A 5 -0.35 -5.33 3.98
CA ASN A 5 -0.85 -6.69 4.28
C ASN A 5 -1.85 -7.13 3.22
N GLY A 6 -1.52 -8.21 2.49
CA GLY A 6 -2.30 -8.66 1.33
C GLY A 6 -1.88 -7.97 0.02
N THR A 7 -1.02 -6.94 0.11
CA THR A 7 -0.48 -6.20 -1.03
C THR A 7 1.01 -6.49 -1.27
N LEU A 8 1.89 -6.14 -0.32
CA LEU A 8 3.34 -6.37 -0.39
C LEU A 8 3.76 -7.65 0.33
N THR A 9 2.95 -8.06 1.30
CA THR A 9 3.16 -9.25 2.12
C THR A 9 1.97 -10.19 1.96
N SER A 10 2.21 -11.48 2.18
CA SER A 10 1.14 -12.42 2.51
C SER A 10 1.30 -12.91 3.94
N HIS A 11 0.25 -12.78 4.75
CA HIS A 11 0.25 -13.12 6.17
C HIS A 11 1.46 -12.53 6.93
N GLY A 12 1.84 -11.28 6.60
CA GLY A 12 2.94 -10.55 7.22
C GLY A 12 4.35 -10.92 6.72
N VAL A 13 4.46 -11.84 5.76
CA VAL A 13 5.74 -12.22 5.12
C VAL A 13 5.84 -11.56 3.75
N LEU A 14 6.96 -10.90 3.44
CA LEU A 14 7.17 -10.27 2.13
C LEU A 14 7.04 -11.27 0.98
N ILE A 15 6.37 -10.84 -0.09
CA ILE A 15 6.23 -11.63 -1.30
C ILE A 15 7.54 -11.57 -2.10
N ASP A 16 7.93 -12.71 -2.68
CA ASP A 16 9.18 -12.84 -3.45
C ASP A 16 9.34 -11.77 -4.54
N GLY A 17 10.46 -11.06 -4.47
CA GLY A 17 10.83 -10.04 -5.44
C GLY A 17 10.19 -8.65 -5.18
N VAL A 18 9.41 -8.46 -4.12
CA VAL A 18 8.84 -7.13 -3.79
C VAL A 18 9.95 -6.13 -3.46
N THR A 19 10.93 -6.53 -2.64
CA THR A 19 12.04 -5.67 -2.22
C THR A 19 12.82 -5.11 -3.41
N GLU A 20 13.17 -5.96 -4.38
CA GLU A 20 13.93 -5.57 -5.58
C GLU A 20 13.11 -4.66 -6.49
N ARG A 21 11.79 -4.89 -6.59
CA ARG A 21 10.90 -4.05 -7.39
C ARG A 21 10.70 -2.68 -6.73
N LEU A 22 10.54 -2.62 -5.41
CA LEU A 22 10.43 -1.37 -4.67
C LEU A 22 11.74 -0.59 -4.68
N ALA A 23 12.90 -1.24 -4.60
CA ALA A 23 14.19 -0.56 -4.75
C ALA A 23 14.34 0.11 -6.12
N ARG A 24 13.93 -0.59 -7.20
CA ARG A 24 13.93 -0.02 -8.57
C ARG A 24 12.91 1.11 -8.73
N LEU A 25 11.76 1.01 -8.07
CA LEU A 25 10.73 2.05 -8.07
C LEU A 25 11.21 3.29 -7.27
N GLY A 26 11.88 3.08 -6.14
CA GLY A 26 12.44 4.11 -5.28
C GLY A 26 13.48 5.00 -5.95
N ALA A 27 14.10 4.54 -7.05
CA ALA A 27 14.99 5.37 -7.87
C ALA A 27 14.25 6.41 -8.72
N GLN A 28 12.92 6.31 -8.85
CA GLN A 28 12.09 7.16 -9.70
C GLN A 28 10.96 7.86 -8.94
N LEU A 29 10.47 7.24 -7.86
CA LEU A 29 9.34 7.72 -7.05
C LEU A 29 9.68 7.63 -5.56
N GLU A 30 9.11 8.54 -4.78
CA GLU A 30 9.10 8.40 -3.32
C GLU A 30 8.09 7.32 -2.90
N VAL A 31 8.56 6.32 -2.16
CA VAL A 31 7.73 5.18 -1.73
C VAL A 31 7.33 5.37 -0.27
N HIS A 32 6.02 5.41 -0.03
CA HIS A 32 5.44 5.43 1.32
C HIS A 32 4.61 4.17 1.52
N VAL A 33 4.93 3.39 2.55
CA VAL A 33 4.16 2.21 2.95
C VAL A 33 3.26 2.57 4.12
N LEU A 34 2.01 2.16 4.05
CA LEU A 34 0.97 2.42 5.04
C LEU A 34 0.46 1.09 5.60
N SER A 35 0.37 0.96 6.93
CA SER A 35 -0.13 -0.28 7.53
C SER A 35 -0.73 -0.07 8.91
N ALA A 36 -1.75 -0.89 9.22
CA ALA A 36 -2.31 -1.01 10.56
C ALA A 36 -1.52 -1.96 11.46
N ASP A 37 -0.41 -2.53 10.96
CA ASP A 37 0.47 -3.46 11.68
C ASP A 37 -0.27 -4.66 12.31
N THR A 38 -1.22 -5.23 11.59
CA THR A 38 -2.09 -6.31 12.08
C THR A 38 -1.31 -7.53 12.61
N PHE A 39 -0.13 -7.79 12.06
CA PHE A 39 0.71 -8.94 12.42
C PHE A 39 1.90 -8.57 13.30
N GLY A 40 2.08 -7.30 13.68
CA GLY A 40 3.25 -6.85 14.45
C GLY A 40 4.57 -6.97 13.68
N THR A 41 4.52 -7.04 12.35
CA THR A 41 5.69 -7.25 11.48
C THR A 41 6.19 -5.96 10.84
N LEU A 42 5.54 -4.81 11.09
CA LEU A 42 5.82 -3.55 10.41
C LEU A 42 7.30 -3.15 10.49
N ALA A 43 7.89 -3.22 11.67
CA ALA A 43 9.28 -2.82 11.89
C ALA A 43 10.28 -3.72 11.14
N THR A 44 10.03 -5.04 11.14
CA THR A 44 10.88 -6.01 10.43
C THR A 44 10.79 -5.81 8.93
N VAL A 45 9.57 -5.69 8.40
CA VAL A 45 9.34 -5.49 6.97
C VAL A 45 9.87 -4.13 6.51
N ALA A 46 9.75 -3.08 7.32
CA ALA A 46 10.34 -1.77 7.03
C ALA A 46 11.85 -1.84 6.83
N ALA A 47 12.55 -2.59 7.70
CA ALA A 47 13.99 -2.77 7.59
C ALA A 47 14.41 -3.51 6.31
N GLU A 48 13.60 -4.46 5.86
CA GLU A 48 13.83 -5.20 4.62
C GLU A 48 13.48 -4.40 3.35
N LEU A 49 12.42 -3.59 3.38
CA LEU A 49 11.96 -2.79 2.24
C LEU A 49 12.84 -1.58 1.94
N GLY A 50 13.53 -1.04 2.95
CA GLY A 50 14.32 0.19 2.80
C GLY A 50 13.48 1.43 2.47
N ALA A 51 12.18 1.41 2.76
CA ALA A 51 11.24 2.49 2.50
C ALA A 51 10.61 3.01 3.81
N PRO A 52 10.25 4.30 3.90
CA PRO A 52 9.47 4.83 5.00
C PRO A 52 8.15 4.09 5.18
N VAL A 53 7.88 3.68 6.42
CA VAL A 53 6.65 2.99 6.78
C VAL A 53 5.90 3.80 7.83
N HIS A 54 4.64 4.09 7.55
CA HIS A 54 3.78 4.94 8.36
C HIS A 54 2.66 4.08 8.98
N PRO A 55 2.56 4.02 10.31
CA PRO A 55 1.49 3.31 10.98
C PRO A 55 0.18 4.09 10.83
N VAL A 56 -0.83 3.45 10.25
CA VAL A 56 -2.19 4.01 10.06
C VAL A 56 -3.23 2.93 10.33
N ALA A 57 -4.27 3.26 11.09
CA ALA A 57 -5.26 2.30 11.57
C ALA A 57 -6.47 2.16 10.64
N THR A 58 -6.87 3.23 9.93
CA THR A 58 -8.11 3.25 9.15
C THR A 58 -7.91 3.64 7.68
N GLY A 59 -8.92 3.34 6.85
CA GLY A 59 -8.91 3.74 5.45
C GLY A 59 -8.98 5.26 5.25
N GLU A 60 -9.68 5.97 6.14
CA GLU A 60 -9.72 7.44 6.12
C GLU A 60 -8.34 8.03 6.41
N GLU A 61 -7.56 7.42 7.31
CA GLU A 61 -6.18 7.84 7.57
C GLU A 61 -5.31 7.60 6.33
N LYS A 62 -5.42 6.43 5.68
CA LYS A 62 -4.71 6.17 4.41
C LYS A 62 -5.03 7.20 3.32
N ALA A 63 -6.31 7.55 3.16
CA ALA A 63 -6.74 8.56 2.20
C ALA A 63 -6.20 9.96 2.56
N ARG A 64 -6.16 10.33 3.85
CA ARG A 64 -5.58 11.61 4.29
C ARG A 64 -4.10 11.72 3.93
N GLU A 65 -3.32 10.65 4.06
CA GLU A 65 -1.91 10.64 3.66
C GLU A 65 -1.75 10.92 2.14
N VAL A 66 -2.58 10.30 1.29
CA VAL A 66 -2.60 10.57 -0.16
C VAL A 66 -2.91 12.05 -0.43
N VAL A 67 -3.96 12.57 0.20
CA VAL A 67 -4.40 13.96 0.00
C VAL A 67 -3.33 14.95 0.47
N ALA A 68 -2.69 14.69 1.61
CA ALA A 68 -1.63 15.54 2.16
C ALA A 68 -0.41 15.63 1.24
N LEU A 69 -0.09 14.55 0.52
CA LEU A 69 1.02 14.50 -0.44
C LEU A 69 0.65 15.01 -1.85
N GLY A 70 -0.62 15.37 -2.08
CA GLY A 70 -1.15 15.78 -3.37
C GLY A 70 -1.60 14.58 -4.20
N GLY A 71 -2.89 14.23 -4.09
CA GLY A 71 -3.47 13.04 -4.74
C GLY A 71 -3.27 12.99 -6.25
N ASP A 72 -3.26 14.15 -6.92
CA ASP A 72 -3.01 14.32 -8.36
C ASP A 72 -1.59 13.92 -8.81
N ARG A 73 -0.70 13.65 -7.86
CA ARG A 73 0.71 13.25 -8.08
C ARG A 73 1.02 11.88 -7.49
N CYS A 74 0.04 11.22 -6.88
CA CYS A 74 0.23 9.99 -6.13
C CYS A 74 -0.38 8.80 -6.86
N ALA A 75 0.37 7.70 -6.93
CA ALA A 75 -0.21 6.39 -7.20
C ALA A 75 -0.43 5.63 -5.88
N ALA A 76 -1.53 4.88 -5.79
CA ALA A 76 -1.90 4.05 -4.64
C ALA A 76 -2.03 2.58 -5.05
N ILE A 77 -1.52 1.67 -4.22
CA ILE A 77 -1.63 0.22 -4.43
C ILE A 77 -2.17 -0.45 -3.16
N GLY A 78 -3.21 -1.26 -3.28
CA GLY A 78 -3.83 -1.95 -2.15
C GLY A 78 -4.73 -3.12 -2.55
N ASN A 79 -5.24 -3.85 -1.56
CA ASN A 79 -6.15 -4.97 -1.79
C ASN A 79 -7.34 -5.01 -0.81
N GLY A 80 -7.22 -4.33 0.33
CA GLY A 80 -8.14 -4.43 1.45
C GLY A 80 -9.31 -3.47 1.36
N ALA A 81 -10.37 -3.74 2.12
CA ALA A 81 -11.53 -2.84 2.15
C ALA A 81 -11.18 -1.44 2.66
N ASN A 82 -10.17 -1.33 3.53
CA ASN A 82 -9.62 -0.07 4.03
C ASN A 82 -8.73 0.66 3.02
N ASP A 83 -8.41 0.06 1.87
CA ASP A 83 -7.63 0.72 0.82
C ASP A 83 -8.51 1.51 -0.16
N ALA A 84 -9.81 1.20 -0.23
CA ALA A 84 -10.72 1.77 -1.21
C ALA A 84 -10.66 3.31 -1.28
N ALA A 85 -10.70 4.00 -0.14
CA ALA A 85 -10.62 5.45 -0.09
C ALA A 85 -9.24 6.01 -0.47
N MET A 86 -8.16 5.27 -0.18
CA MET A 86 -6.79 5.64 -0.59
C MET A 86 -6.62 5.51 -2.10
N LEU A 87 -7.18 4.43 -2.68
CA LEU A 87 -7.17 4.16 -4.12
C LEU A 87 -7.92 5.24 -4.89
N GLU A 88 -9.13 5.60 -4.43
CA GLU A 88 -9.96 6.64 -5.05
C GLU A 88 -9.35 8.05 -4.95
N ALA A 89 -8.58 8.33 -3.88
CA ALA A 89 -7.96 9.63 -3.67
C ALA A 89 -6.70 9.88 -4.53
N ALA A 90 -6.12 8.83 -5.11
CA ALA A 90 -4.90 8.88 -5.91
C ALA A 90 -5.21 9.15 -7.39
N VAL A 91 -4.26 9.73 -8.13
CA VAL A 91 -4.39 9.90 -9.60
C VAL A 91 -4.34 8.57 -10.35
N LEU A 92 -3.79 7.54 -9.69
CA LEU A 92 -3.78 6.18 -10.16
C LEU A 92 -3.94 5.23 -8.96
N GLY A 93 -5.11 4.61 -8.84
CA GLY A 93 -5.39 3.52 -7.91
C GLY A 93 -5.20 2.16 -8.59
N ILE A 94 -4.41 1.27 -7.96
CA ILE A 94 -4.15 -0.09 -8.46
C ILE A 94 -4.59 -1.10 -7.40
N ALA A 95 -5.52 -1.98 -7.77
CA ALA A 95 -5.92 -3.08 -6.90
C ALA A 95 -5.07 -4.33 -7.17
N VAL A 96 -4.58 -4.98 -6.12
CA VAL A 96 -3.84 -6.25 -6.23
C VAL A 96 -4.72 -7.40 -5.76
N MET A 97 -5.01 -8.34 -6.65
CA MET A 97 -5.61 -9.62 -6.27
C MET A 97 -4.49 -10.61 -5.89
N GLY A 98 -4.13 -10.59 -4.62
CA GLY A 98 -3.11 -11.49 -4.05
C GLY A 98 -3.65 -12.86 -3.64
N PRO A 99 -2.83 -13.70 -2.98
CA PRO A 99 -3.24 -15.01 -2.46
C PRO A 99 -4.33 -14.94 -1.38
N GLU A 100 -4.49 -13.79 -0.74
CA GLU A 100 -5.56 -13.49 0.23
C GLU A 100 -6.83 -12.93 -0.43
N GLY A 101 -6.84 -12.83 -1.77
CA GLY A 101 -7.89 -12.18 -2.52
C GLY A 101 -7.80 -10.65 -2.47
N ALA A 102 -8.88 -10.00 -2.91
CA ALA A 102 -9.06 -8.56 -2.84
C ALA A 102 -10.51 -8.24 -2.47
N ALA A 103 -10.70 -7.18 -1.68
CA ALA A 103 -12.02 -6.70 -1.35
C ALA A 103 -12.70 -6.13 -2.60
N THR A 104 -14.00 -6.40 -2.77
CA THR A 104 -14.79 -5.85 -3.88
C THR A 104 -14.81 -4.32 -3.87
N SER A 105 -14.74 -3.70 -2.69
CA SER A 105 -14.61 -2.25 -2.56
C SER A 105 -13.27 -1.73 -3.07
N ALA A 106 -12.16 -2.43 -2.82
CA ALA A 106 -10.85 -2.05 -3.37
C ALA A 106 -10.86 -2.15 -4.90
N LEU A 107 -11.37 -3.27 -5.44
CA LEU A 107 -11.50 -3.48 -6.88
C LEU A 107 -12.40 -2.43 -7.55
N GLY A 108 -13.48 -2.01 -6.89
CA GLY A 108 -14.41 -1.01 -7.42
C GLY A 108 -13.90 0.43 -7.35
N SER A 109 -12.91 0.71 -6.49
CA SER A 109 -12.30 2.04 -6.32
C SER A 109 -10.99 2.22 -7.08
N ALA A 110 -10.42 1.15 -7.64
CA ALA A 110 -9.18 1.20 -8.41
C ALA A 110 -9.44 1.48 -9.91
N ASP A 111 -8.44 2.05 -10.57
CA ASP A 111 -8.43 2.26 -12.02
C ASP A 111 -8.02 0.98 -12.79
N VAL A 112 -7.19 0.13 -12.17
CA VAL A 112 -6.61 -1.10 -12.75
C VAL A 112 -6.61 -2.24 -11.75
#